data_AF-A0A2D6E557-F1
#
_entry.id   AF-A0A2D6E557-F1
#
_cell.length_a   1.000
_cell.length_b   1.000
_cell.length_c   1.000
_cell.angle_alpha   90.00
_cell.angle_beta   90.00
_cell.angle_gamma   90.00
#
_symmetry.space_group_name_H-M   'P 1'
#
loop_
_entity.id
_entity.type
_entity.pdbx_description
1 polymer ?
#
loop_
_entity_poly.entity_id
_entity_poly.type
_entity_poly.pdbx_seq_one_letter_code
_entity_poly.pdbx_strand_id
1 'polypeptide(L)'
;MNGFFEEDQKLTPCQCNFEGGQDTIFCDRHKCTKTKHLHSLCQNSPQYFDLWEKNEGPMQNSLVQDFVEETGPVKVSRELLERRDKIHNQKESEKIPPKKETGFFEMDNEEHFMGDEDIPVESKGLGDTIAKLTKATGIKRAVKAVFGENCGCRERQSTLNKIFPYKGKKKTKGFFK
;
A
#
# COMPACT_ATOMS: atom_id res chain seq x y z
N MET A 1 40.86 -18.23 -24.08
CA MET A 1 39.96 -17.43 -24.92
C MET A 1 38.86 -16.88 -24.03
N ASN A 2 38.78 -15.55 -24.00
CA ASN A 2 37.65 -14.71 -23.62
C ASN A 2 37.19 -14.76 -22.16
N GLY A 3 37.90 -13.97 -21.34
CA GLY A 3 37.32 -13.36 -20.15
C GLY A 3 36.22 -12.39 -20.58
N PHE A 4 35.00 -12.67 -20.13
CA PHE A 4 33.84 -11.80 -20.26
C PHE A 4 33.64 -11.14 -18.89
N PHE A 5 34.48 -10.16 -18.57
CA PHE A 5 34.11 -9.16 -17.58
C PHE A 5 33.16 -8.22 -18.32
N GLU A 6 31.85 -8.39 -18.12
CA GLU A 6 30.90 -7.33 -18.44
C GLU A 6 31.27 -6.14 -17.57
N GLU A 7 31.91 -5.13 -18.15
CA GLU A 7 31.97 -3.82 -17.55
C GLU A 7 30.52 -3.37 -17.32
N ASP A 8 30.18 -3.03 -16.08
CA ASP A 8 28.96 -2.34 -15.69
C ASP A 8 28.92 -0.97 -16.41
N GLN A 9 28.58 -1.00 -17.71
CA GLN A 9 28.47 0.20 -18.50
C GLN A 9 27.26 0.96 -17.97
N LYS A 10 27.52 2.15 -17.43
CA LYS A 10 26.47 3.10 -17.09
C LYS A 10 25.73 3.44 -18.39
N LEU A 11 24.49 2.97 -18.54
CA LEU A 11 23.67 3.21 -19.73
C LEU A 11 23.26 4.68 -19.89
N THR A 12 23.37 5.47 -18.83
CA THR A 12 22.90 6.85 -18.76
C THR A 12 24.06 7.83 -18.52
N PRO A 13 23.91 9.11 -18.88
CA PRO A 13 24.90 10.15 -18.63
C PRO A 13 24.87 10.67 -17.18
N CYS A 14 24.56 9.80 -16.20
CA CYS A 14 24.56 10.15 -14.78
C CYS A 14 25.98 10.34 -14.24
N GLN A 15 26.27 11.52 -13.68
CA GLN A 15 27.59 11.89 -13.15
C GLN A 15 27.66 11.85 -11.61
N CYS A 16 26.60 11.44 -10.91
CA CYS A 16 26.59 11.40 -9.45
C CYS A 16 27.54 10.31 -8.92
N ASN A 17 28.21 10.58 -7.80
CA ASN A 17 29.12 9.65 -7.14
C ASN A 17 28.95 9.68 -5.62
N PHE A 18 28.70 8.53 -4.99
CA PHE A 18 28.60 8.43 -3.53
C PHE A 18 30.00 8.44 -2.92
N GLU A 19 30.33 9.48 -2.16
CA GLU A 19 31.55 9.50 -1.37
C GLU A 19 31.38 8.66 -0.09
N GLY A 20 32.44 7.94 0.28
CA GLY A 20 32.42 6.78 1.18
C GLY A 20 31.75 7.02 2.54
N GLY A 21 30.51 6.53 2.67
CA GLY A 21 29.79 6.40 3.94
C GLY A 21 28.41 7.03 3.97
N GLN A 22 28.04 7.86 2.99
CA GLN A 22 26.73 8.50 2.95
C GLN A 22 25.67 7.59 2.32
N ASP A 23 24.45 7.58 2.86
CA ASP A 23 23.31 6.82 2.32
C ASP A 23 22.47 7.63 1.32
N THR A 24 22.70 8.94 1.28
CA THR A 24 22.04 9.89 0.37
C THR A 24 23.06 10.82 -0.30
N ILE A 25 22.77 11.22 -1.54
CA ILE A 25 23.52 12.22 -2.30
C ILE A 25 22.54 13.23 -2.89
N PHE A 26 22.90 14.52 -2.87
CA PHE A 26 22.16 15.53 -3.61
C PHE A 26 22.61 15.56 -5.08
N CYS A 27 21.66 15.47 -6.01
CA CYS A 27 21.94 15.50 -7.45
C CYS A 27 21.61 16.88 -8.01
N ASP A 28 22.63 17.68 -8.36
CA ASP A 28 22.43 19.04 -8.91
C ASP A 28 21.65 19.05 -10.23
N ARG A 29 21.89 18.06 -11.10
CA ARG A 29 21.21 17.96 -12.40
C ARG A 29 19.69 17.81 -12.27
N HIS A 30 19.26 17.05 -11.27
CA HIS A 30 17.86 16.67 -11.10
C HIS A 30 17.22 17.33 -9.86
N LYS A 31 17.96 18.22 -9.19
CA LYS A 31 17.58 18.97 -7.99
C LYS A 31 16.89 18.11 -6.93
N CYS A 32 17.36 16.89 -6.71
CA CYS A 32 16.75 15.96 -5.78
C CYS A 32 17.78 15.17 -4.98
N THR A 33 17.40 14.80 -3.76
CA THR A 33 18.18 13.91 -2.92
C THR A 33 17.91 12.46 -3.34
N LYS A 34 18.97 11.74 -3.73
CA LYS A 34 18.91 10.35 -4.18
C LYS A 34 19.51 9.44 -3.11
N THR A 35 18.84 8.33 -2.83
CA THR A 35 19.43 7.19 -2.10
C THR A 35 20.28 6.35 -3.05
N LYS A 36 21.09 5.42 -2.50
CA LYS A 36 21.89 4.47 -3.29
C LYS A 36 21.07 3.75 -4.38
N HIS A 37 19.85 3.34 -4.06
CA HIS A 37 18.96 2.69 -5.01
C HIS A 37 18.52 3.63 -6.15
N LEU A 38 18.10 4.86 -5.81
CA LEU A 38 17.68 5.85 -6.82
C LEU A 38 18.84 6.28 -7.72
N HIS A 39 20.06 6.28 -7.20
CA HIS A 39 21.26 6.54 -7.98
C HIS A 39 21.60 5.39 -8.93
N SER A 40 21.50 4.14 -8.48
CA SER A 40 21.65 2.97 -9.36
C SER A 40 20.63 2.96 -10.50
N LEU A 41 19.35 3.26 -10.20
CA LEU A 41 18.32 3.43 -11.24
C LEU A 41 18.67 4.57 -12.20
N CYS A 42 19.13 5.69 -11.66
CA CYS A 42 19.56 6.81 -12.47
C CYS A 42 20.76 6.48 -13.36
N GLN A 43 21.65 5.56 -12.97
CA GLN A 43 22.81 5.14 -13.76
C GLN A 43 22.47 4.10 -14.83
N ASN A 44 21.56 3.17 -14.51
CA ASN A 44 21.33 1.96 -15.29
C ASN A 44 20.03 1.97 -16.10
N SER A 45 19.10 2.90 -15.82
CA SER A 45 17.78 2.94 -16.47
C SER A 45 17.53 4.26 -17.22
N PRO A 46 17.65 4.27 -18.55
CA PRO A 46 17.35 5.44 -19.38
C PRO A 46 15.92 5.96 -19.22
N GLN A 47 14.93 5.07 -19.11
CA GLN A 47 13.52 5.48 -18.95
C GLN A 47 13.28 6.27 -17.66
N TYR A 48 13.90 5.81 -16.58
CA TYR A 48 13.86 6.54 -15.32
C TYR A 48 14.64 7.85 -15.42
N PHE A 49 15.81 7.82 -16.05
CA PHE A 49 16.60 9.02 -16.30
C PHE A 49 15.79 10.10 -17.01
N ASP A 50 15.09 9.76 -18.09
CA ASP A 50 14.23 10.68 -18.84
C ASP A 50 13.07 11.26 -17.99
N LEU A 51 12.50 10.45 -17.09
CA LEU A 51 11.50 10.93 -16.11
C LEU A 51 12.11 11.95 -15.15
N TRP A 52 13.34 11.71 -14.70
CA TRP A 52 14.08 12.64 -13.86
C TRP A 52 14.41 13.95 -14.60
N GLU A 53 14.70 13.89 -15.89
CA GLU A 53 14.90 15.09 -16.73
C GLU A 53 13.61 15.91 -16.90
N LYS A 54 12.46 15.26 -16.85
CA LYS A 54 11.13 15.90 -16.91
C LYS A 54 10.63 16.43 -15.56
N ASN A 55 11.40 16.26 -14.48
CA ASN A 55 10.99 16.57 -13.09
C ASN A 55 9.81 15.70 -12.59
N GLU A 56 9.57 14.54 -13.18
CA GLU A 56 8.52 13.60 -12.76
C GLU A 56 9.08 12.42 -11.96
N GLY A 57 10.37 12.46 -11.64
CA GLY A 57 11.05 11.44 -10.86
C GLY A 57 10.62 11.44 -9.39
N PRO A 58 10.69 10.28 -8.72
CA PRO A 58 10.39 10.20 -7.30
C PRO A 58 11.32 11.14 -6.51
N MET A 59 10.74 11.86 -5.55
CA MET A 59 11.40 12.85 -4.70
C MET A 59 11.94 14.11 -5.40
N GLN A 60 11.58 14.40 -6.65
CA GLN A 60 11.90 15.69 -7.30
C GLN A 60 10.84 16.76 -7.03
N ASN A 61 9.58 16.36 -6.99
CA ASN A 61 8.48 17.28 -6.83
C ASN A 61 8.34 17.72 -5.36
N SER A 62 8.90 18.89 -5.07
CA SER A 62 8.62 19.67 -3.88
C SER A 62 7.22 20.28 -4.03
N LEU A 63 6.15 19.45 -4.02
CA LEU A 63 4.74 19.85 -4.00
C LEU A 63 4.34 20.56 -2.68
N VAL A 64 5.26 21.36 -2.15
CA VAL A 64 5.10 22.20 -0.98
C VAL A 64 5.54 23.64 -1.28
N GLN A 65 6.26 23.91 -2.38
CA GLN A 65 6.70 25.27 -2.69
C GLN A 65 5.66 26.07 -3.49
N ASP A 66 4.94 25.46 -4.43
CA ASP A 66 3.99 26.20 -5.28
C ASP A 66 2.61 26.44 -4.62
N PHE A 67 2.28 25.73 -3.53
CA PHE A 67 1.00 25.89 -2.83
C PHE A 67 0.95 27.08 -1.84
N VAL A 68 2.09 27.74 -1.58
CA VAL A 68 2.20 28.73 -0.51
C VAL A 68 2.14 30.18 -1.02
N GLU A 69 2.38 30.44 -2.30
CA GLU A 69 2.46 31.83 -2.80
C GLU A 69 1.16 32.38 -3.43
N GLU A 70 0.21 31.55 -3.88
CA GLU A 70 -1.02 32.08 -4.53
C GLU A 70 -2.28 32.08 -3.67
N THR A 71 -2.31 31.38 -2.54
CA THR A 71 -3.47 31.47 -1.63
C THR A 71 -3.02 31.97 -0.28
N GLY A 72 -3.19 33.28 -0.06
CA GLY A 72 -3.29 33.86 1.28
C GLY A 72 -4.26 33.06 2.15
N PRO A 73 -4.28 33.28 3.49
CA PRO A 73 -4.98 32.40 4.43
C PRO A 73 -6.39 32.13 3.95
N VAL A 74 -6.64 30.87 3.58
CA VAL A 74 -7.94 30.41 3.08
C VAL A 74 -8.96 30.81 4.12
N LYS A 75 -9.77 31.83 3.80
CA LYS A 75 -10.89 32.24 4.63
C LYS A 75 -11.92 31.13 4.54
N VAL A 76 -11.78 30.13 5.41
CA VAL A 76 -12.81 29.13 5.62
C VAL A 76 -14.05 29.89 6.04
N SER A 77 -15.06 29.92 5.16
CA SER A 77 -16.33 30.56 5.46
C SER A 77 -16.89 29.94 6.75
N ARG A 78 -17.43 30.78 7.65
CA ARG A 78 -18.09 30.34 8.89
C ARG A 78 -19.10 29.21 8.61
N GLU A 79 -19.73 29.25 7.45
CA GLU A 79 -20.65 28.23 6.95
C GLU A 79 -20.03 26.83 6.77
N LEU A 80 -18.74 26.71 6.41
CA LEU A 80 -18.05 25.42 6.29
C LEU A 80 -17.67 24.82 7.65
N LEU A 81 -17.34 25.66 8.64
CA LEU A 81 -17.15 25.24 10.03
C LEU A 81 -18.48 24.75 10.62
N GLU A 82 -19.58 25.47 10.39
CA GLU A 82 -20.92 25.08 10.85
C GLU A 82 -21.43 23.78 10.19
N ARG A 83 -21.02 23.45 8.96
CA ARG A 83 -21.32 22.15 8.34
C ARG A 83 -20.58 20.99 9.01
N ARG A 84 -19.38 21.20 9.54
CA ARG A 84 -18.60 20.16 10.24
C ARG A 84 -19.26 19.76 11.55
N ASP A 85 -19.82 20.72 12.29
CA ASP A 85 -20.46 20.46 13.58
C ASP A 85 -21.82 19.74 13.43
N LYS A 86 -22.54 19.99 12.32
CA LYS A 86 -23.80 19.27 12.00
C LYS A 86 -23.58 17.80 11.68
N ILE A 87 -22.46 17.45 11.03
CA ILE A 87 -22.13 16.05 10.69
C ILE A 87 -21.79 15.24 11.95
N HIS A 88 -21.15 15.86 12.95
CA HIS A 88 -20.80 15.16 14.19
C HIS A 88 -22.03 14.87 15.06
N ASN A 89 -23.03 15.74 15.05
CA ASN A 89 -24.23 15.62 15.87
C ASN A 89 -25.33 14.69 15.26
N GLN A 90 -25.29 14.43 13.95
CA GLN A 90 -26.22 13.48 13.31
C GLN A 90 -25.83 12.01 13.46
N LYS A 91 -24.57 11.71 13.80
CA LYS A 91 -24.12 10.32 14.05
C LYS A 91 -24.54 9.76 15.42
N GLU A 92 -25.09 10.59 16.30
CA GLU A 92 -25.43 10.20 17.68
C GLU A 92 -26.92 9.84 17.87
N SER A 93 -27.77 10.04 16.84
CA SER A 93 -29.22 9.81 16.94
C SER A 93 -29.79 8.65 16.12
N GLU A 94 -29.03 8.03 15.22
CA GLU A 94 -29.40 6.75 14.61
C GLU A 94 -29.03 5.57 15.53
N LYS A 95 -29.85 5.38 16.57
CA LYS A 95 -29.93 4.08 17.26
C LYS A 95 -30.41 3.03 16.26
N ILE A 96 -29.50 2.21 15.77
CA ILE A 96 -29.83 0.98 15.04
C ILE A 96 -30.63 0.08 16.02
N PRO A 97 -31.85 -0.38 15.67
CA PRO A 97 -32.63 -1.25 16.55
C PRO A 97 -31.94 -2.60 16.75
N PRO A 98 -32.09 -3.24 17.94
CA PRO A 98 -31.52 -4.55 18.20
C PRO A 98 -32.14 -5.57 17.24
N LYS A 99 -31.31 -6.21 16.42
CA LYS A 99 -31.74 -7.31 15.56
C LYS A 99 -32.14 -8.48 16.46
N LYS A 100 -33.37 -8.94 16.22
CA LYS A 100 -34.08 -9.96 16.99
C LYS A 100 -33.29 -11.27 17.00
N GLU A 101 -33.14 -11.79 18.20
CA GLU A 101 -32.73 -13.16 18.46
C GLU A 101 -33.80 -14.11 17.93
N THR A 102 -33.40 -15.00 17.02
CA THR A 102 -34.15 -16.22 16.75
C THR A 102 -33.16 -17.38 16.66
N GLY A 103 -33.24 -18.29 17.63
CA GLY A 103 -32.91 -19.70 17.42
C GLY A 103 -31.46 -20.09 17.64
N PHE A 104 -31.17 -20.46 18.89
CA PHE A 104 -30.16 -21.43 19.30
C PHE A 104 -30.07 -22.67 18.38
N PHE A 105 -28.93 -22.88 17.69
CA PHE A 105 -28.15 -24.14 17.70
C PHE A 105 -26.81 -23.96 16.94
N GLU A 106 -25.75 -24.42 17.61
CA GLU A 106 -24.32 -24.49 17.24
C GLU A 106 -23.53 -23.18 17.08
N MET A 107 -22.66 -22.99 18.07
CA MET A 107 -21.61 -21.98 18.17
C MET A 107 -20.32 -22.64 17.70
N ASP A 108 -20.19 -22.81 16.40
CA ASP A 108 -18.88 -22.92 15.77
C ASP A 108 -18.28 -21.50 15.72
N ASN A 109 -17.29 -21.28 16.59
CA ASN A 109 -16.43 -20.11 16.64
C ASN A 109 -15.68 -19.92 15.31
N GLU A 110 -16.37 -19.50 14.25
CA GLU A 110 -15.73 -18.86 13.13
C GLU A 110 -15.66 -17.37 13.44
N GLU A 111 -14.67 -16.99 14.24
CA GLU A 111 -14.28 -15.58 14.33
C GLU A 111 -13.92 -15.12 12.90
N HIS A 112 -14.70 -14.17 12.40
CA HIS A 112 -14.54 -13.60 11.07
C HIS A 112 -13.72 -12.31 11.15
N PHE A 113 -12.74 -12.17 10.26
CA PHE A 113 -11.78 -11.06 10.30
C PHE A 113 -12.49 -9.72 10.05
N MET A 114 -12.48 -8.83 11.04
CA MET A 114 -13.18 -7.53 11.00
C MET A 114 -14.69 -7.65 10.66
N GLY A 115 -15.33 -8.74 11.07
CA GLY A 115 -16.76 -8.97 10.85
C GLY A 115 -17.16 -9.27 9.40
N ASP A 116 -16.20 -9.60 8.53
CA ASP A 116 -16.50 -10.06 7.16
C ASP A 116 -16.69 -11.58 7.13
N GLU A 117 -17.92 -12.03 6.83
CA GLU A 117 -18.30 -13.45 6.68
C GLU A 117 -17.49 -14.23 5.62
N ASP A 118 -16.76 -13.55 4.74
CA ASP A 118 -15.95 -14.21 3.70
C ASP A 118 -14.51 -14.53 4.15
N ILE A 119 -14.06 -14.02 5.31
CA ILE A 119 -12.64 -14.03 5.67
C ILE A 119 -12.44 -14.69 7.04
N PRO A 120 -11.86 -15.90 7.09
CA PRO A 120 -11.57 -16.56 8.36
C PRO A 120 -10.44 -15.85 9.12
N VAL A 121 -10.50 -15.79 10.46
CA VAL A 121 -9.43 -15.21 11.29
C VAL A 121 -8.10 -15.93 11.12
N GLU A 122 -8.10 -17.26 10.91
CA GLU A 122 -6.90 -18.00 10.52
C GLU A 122 -6.75 -18.07 8.99
N SER A 123 -5.57 -17.73 8.47
CA SER A 123 -5.30 -17.84 7.03
C SER A 123 -4.89 -19.26 6.67
N LYS A 124 -5.69 -19.95 5.85
CA LYS A 124 -5.40 -21.32 5.35
C LYS A 124 -4.46 -21.29 4.14
N GLY A 125 -4.42 -20.18 3.40
CA GLY A 125 -3.53 -19.99 2.26
C GLY A 125 -3.35 -18.53 1.84
N LEU A 126 -2.75 -18.35 0.66
CA LEU A 126 -2.42 -17.03 0.12
C LEU A 126 -3.65 -16.16 -0.13
N GLY A 127 -4.77 -16.77 -0.55
CA GLY A 127 -6.02 -16.06 -0.80
C GLY A 127 -6.53 -15.35 0.44
N ASP A 128 -6.50 -16.01 1.61
CA ASP A 128 -6.97 -15.42 2.87
C ASP A 128 -6.10 -14.23 3.31
N THR A 129 -4.80 -14.30 3.08
CA THR A 129 -3.87 -13.20 3.39
C THR A 129 -4.15 -11.97 2.52
N ILE A 130 -4.35 -12.17 1.22
CA ILE A 130 -4.71 -11.08 0.30
C ILE A 130 -6.07 -10.49 0.68
N ALA A 131 -7.05 -11.34 1.03
CA ALA A 131 -8.37 -10.90 1.49
C ALA A 131 -8.27 -10.04 2.76
N LYS A 132 -7.45 -10.45 3.75
CA LYS A 132 -7.19 -9.67 4.97
C LYS A 132 -6.53 -8.33 4.66
N LEU A 133 -5.49 -8.33 3.82
CA LEU A 133 -4.77 -7.11 3.46
C LEU A 133 -5.69 -6.13 2.73
N THR A 134 -6.43 -6.60 1.73
CA THR A 134 -7.36 -5.76 0.94
C THR A 134 -8.56 -5.28 1.77
N LYS A 135 -8.98 -6.05 2.78
CA LYS A 135 -9.98 -5.61 3.76
C LYS A 135 -9.43 -4.53 4.69
N ALA A 136 -8.27 -4.77 5.29
CA ALA A 136 -7.63 -3.84 6.22
C ALA A 136 -7.26 -2.51 5.57
N THR A 137 -6.85 -2.53 4.30
CA THR A 137 -6.52 -1.34 3.49
C THR A 137 -7.74 -0.66 2.89
N GLY A 138 -8.93 -1.26 2.98
CA GLY A 138 -10.16 -0.71 2.40
C GLY A 138 -10.32 -0.90 0.88
N ILE A 139 -9.33 -1.49 0.19
CA ILE A 139 -9.38 -1.76 -1.26
C ILE A 139 -10.58 -2.66 -1.61
N LYS A 140 -10.94 -3.63 -0.75
CA LYS A 140 -12.12 -4.49 -0.96
C LYS A 140 -13.41 -3.67 -1.13
N ARG A 141 -13.54 -2.55 -0.42
CA ARG A 141 -14.70 -1.64 -0.55
C ARG A 141 -14.68 -0.88 -1.88
N ALA A 142 -13.51 -0.38 -2.28
CA ALA A 142 -13.34 0.32 -3.56
C ALA A 142 -13.66 -0.61 -4.75
N VAL A 143 -13.15 -1.84 -4.73
CA VAL A 143 -13.42 -2.83 -5.77
C VAL A 143 -14.91 -3.20 -5.81
N LYS A 144 -15.56 -3.41 -4.65
CA LYS A 144 -17.00 -3.68 -4.58
C LYS A 144 -17.85 -2.52 -5.13
N ALA A 145 -17.40 -1.28 -4.96
CA ALA A 145 -18.09 -0.10 -5.52
C ALA A 145 -17.97 -0.04 -7.05
N VAL A 146 -16.84 -0.46 -7.62
CA VAL A 146 -16.61 -0.43 -9.08
C VAL A 146 -17.23 -1.63 -9.79
N PHE A 147 -17.04 -2.83 -9.24
CA PHE A 147 -17.42 -4.10 -9.89
C PHE A 147 -18.73 -4.69 -9.34
N GLY A 148 -19.37 -4.04 -8.36
CA GLY A 148 -20.58 -4.51 -7.72
C GLY A 148 -20.35 -5.66 -6.72
N GLU A 149 -21.44 -6.26 -6.25
CA GLU A 149 -21.40 -7.33 -5.24
C GLU A 149 -20.92 -8.68 -5.79
N ASN A 150 -21.00 -8.88 -7.11
CA ASN A 150 -20.68 -10.15 -7.78
C ASN A 150 -19.27 -10.18 -8.39
N CYS A 151 -18.29 -9.55 -7.76
CA CYS A 151 -16.90 -9.55 -8.23
C CYS A 151 -16.22 -10.95 -8.19
N GLY A 152 -16.85 -11.95 -7.56
CA GLY A 152 -16.30 -13.32 -7.45
C GLY A 152 -15.08 -13.43 -6.52
N CYS A 153 -14.91 -12.47 -5.59
CA CYS A 153 -13.75 -12.43 -4.69
C CYS A 153 -13.58 -13.72 -3.87
N ARG A 154 -14.69 -14.33 -3.41
CA ARG A 154 -14.68 -15.55 -2.59
C ARG A 154 -14.15 -16.77 -3.37
N GLU A 155 -14.55 -16.93 -4.62
CA GLU A 155 -14.07 -18.02 -5.49
C GLU A 155 -12.59 -17.87 -5.80
N ARG A 156 -12.14 -16.64 -6.08
CA ARG A 156 -10.72 -16.33 -6.31
C ARG A 156 -9.89 -16.62 -5.06
N GLN A 157 -10.37 -16.23 -3.89
CA GLN A 157 -9.74 -16.52 -2.59
C GLN A 157 -9.63 -18.03 -2.35
N SER A 158 -10.71 -18.79 -2.54
CA SER A 158 -10.71 -20.25 -2.36
C SER A 158 -9.76 -20.95 -3.33
N THR A 159 -9.77 -20.53 -4.60
CA THR A 159 -8.86 -21.04 -5.64
C THR A 159 -7.40 -20.81 -5.25
N LEU A 160 -7.05 -19.59 -4.81
CA LEU A 160 -5.70 -19.27 -4.36
C LEU A 160 -5.28 -20.06 -3.12
N ASN A 161 -6.19 -20.32 -2.19
CA ASN A 161 -5.90 -21.14 -1.01
C ASN A 161 -5.64 -22.61 -1.37
N LYS A 162 -6.32 -23.15 -2.38
CA LYS A 162 -6.10 -24.51 -2.88
C LYS A 162 -4.75 -24.65 -3.60
N ILE A 163 -4.38 -23.65 -4.39
CA ILE A 163 -3.12 -23.66 -5.16
C ILE A 163 -1.93 -23.38 -4.22
N PHE A 164 -2.08 -22.42 -3.30
CA PHE A 164 -1.03 -21.99 -2.37
C PHE A 164 -1.47 -22.14 -0.90
N PRO A 165 -1.61 -23.39 -0.41
CA PRO A 165 -1.94 -23.65 0.98
C PRO A 165 -0.74 -23.37 1.89
N TYR A 166 -0.99 -22.82 3.07
CA TYR A 166 0.03 -22.67 4.10
C TYR A 166 0.22 -23.99 4.84
N LYS A 167 1.39 -24.61 4.66
CA LYS A 167 1.77 -25.78 5.46
C LYS A 167 2.06 -25.30 6.89
N GLY A 168 1.34 -25.83 7.87
CA GLY A 168 1.56 -25.55 9.28
C GLY A 168 3.04 -25.72 9.65
N LYS A 169 3.56 -24.83 10.50
CA LYS A 169 4.95 -24.90 10.97
C LYS A 169 5.18 -26.26 11.63
N LYS A 170 5.95 -27.16 11.00
CA LYS A 170 6.53 -28.29 11.71
C LYS A 170 7.41 -27.67 12.79
N LYS A 171 7.03 -27.79 14.07
CA LYS A 171 7.90 -27.44 15.19
C LYS A 171 9.18 -28.26 15.00
N THR A 172 10.26 -27.63 14.55
CA THR A 172 11.57 -28.25 14.56
C THR A 172 11.87 -28.54 16.02
N LYS A 173 11.83 -29.81 16.43
CA LYS A 173 12.31 -30.20 17.76
C LYS A 173 13.73 -29.68 17.87
N GLY A 174 13.98 -28.83 18.86
CA GLY A 174 15.27 -28.17 19.06
C GLY A 174 16.39 -29.19 18.97
N PHE A 175 17.21 -29.06 17.92
CA PHE A 175 18.44 -29.79 17.73
C PHE A 175 19.58 -28.95 18.31
N PHE A 176 19.49 -28.70 19.62
CA PHE A 176 20.60 -28.16 20.40
C PHE A 176 20.67 -28.99 21.68
N LYS A 177 21.49 -30.03 21.63
CA LYS A 177 22.12 -30.66 22.79
C LYS A 177 23.45 -31.23 22.37
#